data_AF-A0A435K245-F1
#
_entry.id   AF-A0A435K245-F1
#
_cell.length_a   1.000
_cell.length_b   1.000
_cell.length_c   1.000
_cell.angle_alpha   90.00
_cell.angle_beta   90.00
_cell.angle_gamma   90.00
#
_symmetry.space_group_name_H-M   'P 1'
#
loop_
_entity.id
_entity.type
_entity.pdbx_description
1 polymer ?
#
loop_
_entity_poly.entity_id
_entity_poly.type
_entity_poly.pdbx_seq_one_letter_code
_entity_poly.pdbx_strand_id
1 'polypeptide(L)'
;MGAQYVDLVLLEQSLADTGGSNRPFSDRVTDIAQKTAGSVLFDVRVYDNPGIQRIAAIAYGADGVVAIVMASDGGLASVPVDEGNYVLIAELSAWYALPMAEQINTSYLEAATKLLVEIA
;
A
#
# COMPACT_ATOMS: atom_id res chain seq x y z
N MET A 1 -1.78 6.28 17.54
CA MET A 1 -2.20 7.04 16.35
C MET A 1 -3.08 6.12 15.52
N GLY A 2 -3.96 6.63 14.67
CA GLY A 2 -4.82 5.87 13.74
C GLY A 2 -4.68 6.36 12.30
N ALA A 3 -5.62 6.00 11.42
CA ALA A 3 -5.58 6.30 9.98
C ALA A 3 -5.30 7.79 9.64
N GLN A 4 -5.87 8.71 10.42
CA GLN A 4 -5.70 10.17 10.27
C GLN A 4 -4.25 10.69 10.43
N TYR A 5 -3.31 9.86 10.89
CA TYR A 5 -1.90 10.23 11.06
C TYR A 5 -0.98 9.67 9.97
N VAL A 6 -1.53 8.96 8.97
CA VAL A 6 -0.73 8.36 7.89
C VAL A 6 0.08 9.42 7.14
N ASP A 7 -0.53 10.55 6.77
CA ASP A 7 0.16 11.63 6.07
C ASP A 7 1.26 12.29 6.91
N LEU A 8 1.09 12.35 8.24
CA LEU A 8 2.13 12.84 9.13
C LEU A 8 3.35 11.92 9.10
N VAL A 9 3.15 10.61 9.17
CA VAL A 9 4.26 9.64 9.12
C VAL A 9 4.93 9.63 7.74
N LEU A 10 4.16 9.79 6.66
CA LEU A 10 4.71 9.94 5.30
C LEU A 10 5.61 11.16 5.17
N LEU A 11 5.20 12.30 5.74
CA LEU A 11 6.00 13.51 5.78
C LEU A 11 7.30 13.29 6.58
N GLU A 12 7.23 12.65 7.75
CA GLU A 12 8.41 12.29 8.53
C GLU A 12 9.39 11.41 7.74
N GLN A 13 8.87 10.41 7.03
CA GLN A 13 9.68 9.53 6.19
C GLN A 13 10.34 10.29 5.04
N SER A 14 9.62 11.20 4.38
CA SER A 14 10.17 12.04 3.30
C SER A 14 11.32 12.92 3.79
N LEU A 15 11.18 13.51 4.98
CA LEU A 15 12.24 14.32 5.60
C LEU A 15 13.46 13.46 5.98
N ALA A 16 13.23 12.24 6.46
CA ALA A 16 14.28 11.30 6.86
C ALA A 16 15.02 10.65 5.66
N ASP A 17 14.44 10.67 4.46
CA ASP A 17 15.00 10.03 3.25
C ASP A 17 16.10 10.86 2.56
N THR A 18 16.49 12.00 3.13
CA THR A 18 17.51 12.93 2.60
C THR A 18 18.95 12.37 2.60
N GLY A 19 19.17 11.14 3.10
CA GLY A 19 20.49 10.52 3.34
C GLY A 19 20.97 9.48 2.31
N GLY A 20 20.26 9.24 1.20
CA GLY A 20 20.79 8.44 0.08
C GLY A 20 20.69 6.92 0.18
N SER A 21 20.02 6.38 1.21
CA SER A 21 19.60 4.97 1.25
C SER A 21 18.09 4.90 1.32
N ASN A 22 17.45 4.91 0.15
CA ASN A 22 16.00 4.76 0.02
C ASN A 22 15.61 3.39 0.59
N ARG A 23 14.88 3.38 1.71
CA ARG A 23 14.45 2.13 2.35
C ARG A 23 13.50 1.38 1.42
N PRO A 24 13.49 0.03 1.44
CA PRO A 24 12.51 -0.75 0.70
C PRO A 24 11.08 -0.28 0.99
N PHE A 25 10.22 -0.23 -0.04
CA PHE A 25 8.82 0.14 0.09
C PHE A 25 8.10 -0.61 1.22
N SER A 26 8.32 -1.93 1.31
CA SER A 26 7.70 -2.81 2.28
C SER A 26 8.08 -2.42 3.73
N ASP A 27 9.33 -2.00 3.94
CA ASP A 27 9.81 -1.51 5.24
C ASP A 27 9.16 -0.16 5.59
N ARG A 28 9.01 0.73 4.60
CA ARG A 28 8.37 2.04 4.77
C ARG A 28 6.88 1.90 5.12
N VAL A 29 6.16 1.03 4.42
CA VAL A 29 4.75 0.72 4.71
C VAL A 29 4.59 0.08 6.09
N THR A 30 5.50 -0.83 6.46
CA THR A 30 5.49 -1.45 7.79
C THR A 30 5.73 -0.44 8.90
N ASP A 31 6.67 0.50 8.72
CA ASP A 31 6.92 1.60 9.66
C ASP A 31 5.68 2.50 9.81
N ILE A 32 4.99 2.82 8.70
CA ILE A 32 3.72 3.56 8.72
C ILE A 32 2.69 2.80 9.56
N ALA A 33 2.44 1.52 9.24
CA ALA A 33 1.47 0.70 9.94
C ALA A 33 1.78 0.62 11.44
N GLN A 34 3.03 0.39 11.83
CA GLN A 34 3.43 0.34 13.24
C GLN A 34 3.22 1.66 13.97
N LYS A 35 3.64 2.79 13.38
CA LYS A 35 3.47 4.12 13.99
C LYS A 35 2.02 4.57 14.09
N THR A 36 1.19 4.14 13.15
CA THR A 36 -0.24 4.47 13.06
C THR A 36 -1.15 3.39 13.65
N ALA A 37 -0.60 2.37 14.33
CA ALA A 37 -1.34 1.24 14.89
C ALA A 37 -2.24 0.51 13.87
N GLY A 38 -1.86 0.53 12.59
CA GLY A 38 -2.50 -0.21 11.51
C GLY A 38 -1.85 -1.57 11.27
N SER A 39 -2.45 -2.35 10.36
CA SER A 39 -1.94 -3.64 9.92
C SER A 39 -1.80 -3.67 8.40
N VAL A 40 -0.62 -4.03 7.90
CA VAL A 40 -0.39 -4.16 6.45
C VAL A 40 -1.17 -5.36 5.93
N LEU A 41 -2.03 -5.12 4.95
CA LEU A 41 -2.87 -6.12 4.31
C LEU A 41 -2.21 -6.79 3.11
N PHE A 42 -1.46 -6.03 2.32
CA PHE A 42 -0.65 -6.51 1.20
C PHE A 42 0.36 -5.42 0.77
N ASP A 43 1.41 -5.83 0.04
CA ASP A 43 2.26 -4.92 -0.74
C ASP A 43 2.58 -5.54 -2.11
N VAL A 44 2.13 -4.92 -3.20
CA VAL A 44 2.27 -5.48 -4.55
C VAL A 44 2.87 -4.50 -5.53
N ARG A 45 3.45 -5.02 -6.62
CA ARG A 45 3.97 -4.21 -7.73
C ARG A 45 2.86 -3.99 -8.74
N VAL A 46 2.85 -2.80 -9.34
CA VAL A 46 1.99 -2.47 -10.47
C VAL A 46 2.89 -2.32 -11.69
N TYR A 47 2.52 -2.94 -12.80
CA TYR A 47 3.33 -2.97 -14.03
C TYR A 47 2.79 -2.07 -15.15
N ASP A 48 1.50 -1.72 -15.12
CA ASP A 48 0.82 -1.04 -16.24
C ASP A 48 0.46 0.44 -15.94
N ASN A 49 1.13 1.04 -14.95
CA ASN A 49 0.98 2.47 -14.65
C ASN A 49 2.37 3.15 -14.68
N PRO A 50 2.61 4.12 -15.59
CA PRO A 50 3.90 4.78 -15.71
C PRO A 50 4.26 5.67 -14.50
N GLY A 51 3.27 6.09 -13.71
CA GLY A 51 3.45 6.95 -12.55
C GLY A 51 3.59 6.20 -11.22
N ILE A 52 3.08 4.96 -11.12
CA ILE A 52 3.00 4.21 -9.85
C ILE A 52 3.65 2.84 -10.01
N GLN A 53 4.61 2.55 -9.15
CA GLN A 53 5.36 1.29 -9.18
C GLN A 53 4.83 0.25 -8.18
N ARG A 54 4.35 0.70 -7.02
CA ARG A 54 3.87 -0.20 -5.95
C ARG A 54 2.66 0.37 -5.24
N ILE A 55 1.84 -0.53 -4.74
CA ILE A 55 0.67 -0.24 -3.93
C ILE A 55 0.65 -1.17 -2.72
N ALA A 56 0.27 -0.64 -1.57
CA ALA A 56 0.01 -1.39 -0.36
C ALA A 56 -1.29 -0.91 0.27
N ALA A 57 -1.86 -1.73 1.15
CA ALA A 57 -3.02 -1.33 1.95
C ALA A 57 -2.74 -1.56 3.44
N ILE A 58 -3.21 -0.63 4.27
CA ILE A 58 -3.13 -0.69 5.73
C ILE A 58 -4.55 -0.63 6.30
N ALA A 59 -4.92 -1.62 7.10
CA ALA A 59 -6.19 -1.65 7.82
C ALA A 59 -6.07 -0.99 9.21
N TYR A 60 -7.12 -0.28 9.60
CA TYR A 60 -7.25 0.40 10.90
C TYR A 60 -8.51 -0.03 11.67
N GLY A 61 -9.01 -1.24 11.43
CA GLY A 61 -10.21 -1.74 12.09
C GLY A 61 -11.44 -0.90 11.73
N ALA A 62 -12.02 -0.19 12.70
CA ALA A 62 -13.20 0.64 12.49
C ALA A 62 -12.92 1.91 11.67
N ASP A 63 -11.65 2.34 11.59
CA ASP A 63 -11.25 3.55 10.84
C ASP A 63 -11.02 3.26 9.34
N GLY A 64 -11.31 2.05 8.87
CA GLY A 64 -11.26 1.66 7.47
C GLY A 64 -9.87 1.24 6.97
N VAL A 65 -9.65 1.41 5.67
CA VAL A 65 -8.42 1.02 4.96
C VAL A 65 -7.80 2.24 4.27
N VAL A 66 -6.48 2.38 4.39
CA VAL A 66 -5.71 3.39 3.66
C VAL A 66 -4.76 2.69 2.69
N ALA A 67 -4.80 3.08 1.43
CA ALA A 67 -3.83 2.65 0.42
C ALA A 67 -2.60 3.56 0.47
N ILE A 68 -1.42 2.97 0.36
CA ILE A 68 -0.15 3.66 0.16
C ILE A 68 0.33 3.36 -1.25
N VAL A 69 0.53 4.40 -2.05
CA VAL A 69 1.09 4.29 -3.40
C VAL A 69 2.51 4.81 -3.44
N MET A 70 3.37 4.13 -4.19
CA MET A 70 4.73 4.54 -4.46
C MET A 70 4.85 5.00 -5.91
N ALA A 71 5.16 6.28 -6.09
CA ALA A 71 5.45 6.87 -7.37
C ALA A 71 6.81 6.39 -7.92
N SER A 72 7.02 6.56 -9.22
CA SER A 72 8.24 6.10 -9.89
C SER A 72 9.52 6.80 -9.44
N ASP A 73 9.41 7.98 -8.82
CA ASP A 73 10.50 8.73 -8.20
C ASP A 73 10.80 8.28 -6.75
N GLY A 74 10.06 7.30 -6.23
CA GLY A 74 10.16 6.83 -4.85
C GLY A 74 9.35 7.64 -3.83
N GLY A 75 8.59 8.64 -4.30
CA GLY A 75 7.61 9.36 -3.50
C GLY A 75 6.49 8.45 -3.03
N LEU A 76 5.97 8.72 -1.83
CA LEU A 76 4.82 8.00 -1.27
C LEU A 76 3.64 8.95 -1.12
N ALA A 77 2.44 8.45 -1.42
CA ALA A 77 1.18 9.13 -1.11
C ALA A 77 0.22 8.17 -0.42
N SER A 78 -0.67 8.72 0.42
CA SER A 78 -1.76 7.97 1.02
C SER A 78 -3.09 8.33 0.37
N VAL A 79 -3.96 7.34 0.25
CA VAL A 79 -5.33 7.52 -0.26
C VAL A 79 -6.27 6.68 0.61
N PRO A 80 -7.29 7.28 1.25
CA PRO A 80 -8.32 6.50 1.94
C PRO A 80 -9.09 5.66 0.91
N VAL A 81 -9.34 4.40 1.25
CA VAL A 81 -10.05 3.47 0.34
C VAL A 81 -11.54 3.49 0.67
N ASP A 82 -12.35 3.77 -0.34
CA ASP A 82 -13.81 3.69 -0.21
C ASP A 82 -14.27 2.24 0.05
N GLU A 83 -15.32 2.08 0.85
CA GLU A 83 -15.88 0.77 1.21
C GLU A 83 -16.28 -0.07 -0.03
N GLY A 84 -16.69 0.59 -1.12
CA GLY A 84 -17.00 -0.07 -2.39
C GLY A 84 -15.82 -0.84 -2.99
N ASN A 85 -14.59 -0.45 -2.63
CA ASN A 85 -13.35 -1.07 -3.11
C ASN A 85 -12.79 -2.11 -2.13
N TYR A 86 -13.46 -2.38 -1.01
CA TYR A 86 -13.01 -3.40 -0.04
C TYR A 86 -12.99 -4.82 -0.62
N VAL A 87 -13.79 -5.10 -1.65
CA VAL A 87 -13.72 -6.38 -2.37
C VAL A 87 -12.35 -6.55 -3.03
N LEU A 88 -11.84 -5.51 -3.69
CA LEU A 88 -10.51 -5.53 -4.31
C LEU A 88 -9.40 -5.64 -3.27
N ILE A 89 -9.54 -4.95 -2.13
CA ILE A 89 -8.63 -5.09 -1.00
C ILE A 89 -8.61 -6.53 -0.49
N ALA A 90 -9.77 -7.13 -0.28
CA ALA A 90 -9.89 -8.50 0.20
C ALA A 90 -9.31 -9.52 -0.79
N GLU A 91 -9.54 -9.35 -2.09
CA GLU A 91 -8.94 -10.21 -3.13
C GLU A 91 -7.42 -10.13 -3.13
N LEU A 92 -6.85 -8.92 -3.07
CA LEU A 92 -5.40 -8.72 -3.03
C LEU A 92 -4.78 -9.24 -1.73
N SER A 93 -5.45 -9.04 -0.59
CA SER A 93 -5.03 -9.60 0.70
C SER A 93 -5.04 -11.12 0.69
N ALA A 94 -6.11 -11.74 0.15
CA ALA A 94 -6.22 -13.18 0.05
C ALA A 94 -5.09 -13.75 -0.82
N TRP A 95 -4.82 -13.13 -1.96
CA TRP A 95 -3.71 -13.50 -2.83
C TRP A 95 -2.35 -13.35 -2.12
N TYR A 96 -2.12 -12.24 -1.43
CA TYR A 96 -0.85 -11.97 -0.74
C TYR A 96 -0.59 -12.95 0.42
N ALA A 97 -1.66 -13.49 1.03
CA ALA A 97 -1.58 -14.50 2.08
C ALA A 97 -1.32 -15.92 1.54
N LEU A 98 -1.42 -16.16 0.22
CA LEU A 98 -1.14 -17.47 -0.37
C LEU A 98 0.34 -17.85 -0.21
N PRO A 99 0.66 -19.15 -0.14
CA PRO A 99 2.03 -19.63 -0.28
C PRO A 99 2.64 -19.15 -1.60
N MET A 100 3.95 -18.88 -1.60
CA MET A 100 4.66 -18.33 -2.77
C MET A 100 4.48 -19.15 -4.06
N ALA A 101 4.36 -20.48 -3.93
CA ALA A 101 4.09 -21.37 -5.06
C ALA A 101 2.71 -21.13 -5.72
N GLU A 102 1.71 -20.74 -4.93
CA GLU A 102 0.35 -20.48 -5.40
C GLU A 102 0.19 -19.06 -5.95
N GLN A 103 0.92 -18.09 -5.38
CA GLN A 103 0.98 -16.71 -5.89
C GLN A 103 1.44 -16.63 -7.36
N ILE A 104 2.36 -17.51 -7.76
CA ILE A 104 2.85 -17.57 -9.15
C ILE A 104 1.76 -18.03 -10.13
N ASN A 105 0.84 -18.88 -9.66
CA ASN A 105 -0.20 -19.50 -10.50
C ASN A 105 -1.51 -18.72 -10.50
N THR A 106 -1.66 -17.74 -9.61
CA THR A 106 -2.87 -16.93 -9.46
C THR A 106 -2.54 -15.48 -9.80
N SER A 107 -3.24 -14.89 -10.78
CA SER A 107 -3.00 -13.49 -11.13
C SER A 107 -3.68 -12.54 -10.14
N TYR A 108 -2.94 -11.56 -9.64
CA TYR A 108 -3.47 -10.43 -8.83
C TYR A 108 -3.58 -9.13 -9.64
N LEU A 109 -3.08 -9.13 -10.89
CA LEU A 109 -2.88 -7.93 -11.68
C LEU A 109 -4.19 -7.20 -11.97
N GLU A 110 -5.28 -7.94 -12.26
CA GLU A 110 -6.58 -7.34 -12.55
C GLU A 110 -7.12 -6.55 -11.34
N ALA A 111 -7.08 -7.14 -10.15
CA ALA A 111 -7.52 -6.48 -8.93
C ALA A 111 -6.63 -5.28 -8.57
N ALA A 112 -5.31 -5.41 -8.73
CA ALA A 112 -4.37 -4.32 -8.49
C ALA A 112 -4.58 -3.15 -9.45
N THR A 113 -4.79 -3.42 -10.75
CA THR A 113 -5.05 -2.38 -11.74
C THR A 113 -6.40 -1.70 -11.50
N LYS A 114 -7.45 -2.46 -11.19
CA LYS A 114 -8.77 -1.87 -10.85
C LYS A 114 -8.67 -0.97 -9.62
N LEU A 115 -8.04 -1.45 -8.55
CA LEU A 115 -7.88 -0.66 -7.34
C LEU A 115 -7.11 0.62 -7.63
N LEU A 116 -6.06 0.54 -8.46
CA LEU A 116 -5.27 1.71 -8.85
C LEU A 116 -6.10 2.77 -9.58
N VAL A 117 -7.00 2.37 -10.49
CA VAL A 117 -7.88 3.31 -11.20
C VAL A 117 -8.80 4.05 -10.24
N GLU A 118 -9.22 3.40 -9.16
CA GLU A 118 -10.13 3.99 -8.17
C GLU A 118 -9.42 4.94 -7.19
N ILE A 119 -8.12 4.76 -6.96
CA ILE A 119 -7.37 5.54 -5.96
C ILE A 119 -6.34 6.53 -6.56
N ALA A 120 -6.12 6.52 -7.87
CA ALA A 120 -5.11 7.35 -8.54
C ALA A 120 -5.70 8.56 -9.29
#